data_AF-A0A959PRC0-F1
#
_entry.id   AF-A0A959PRC0-F1
#
_cell.length_a   1.000
_cell.length_b   1.000
_cell.length_c   1.000
_cell.angle_alpha   90.00
_cell.angle_beta   90.00
_cell.angle_gamma   90.00
#
_symmetry.space_group_name_H-M   'P 1'
#
loop_
_entity.id
_entity.type
_entity.pdbx_description
1 polymer ?
#
loop_
_entity_poly.entity_id
_entity_poly.type
_entity_poly.pdbx_seq_one_letter_code
_entity_poly.pdbx_strand_id
1 'polypeptide(L)'
;MDSLKNPLFLFLVLVTLIHCQEKSNRANHKPNILFLFTDDQTYLAVHALGNEVVQTPNMDRLIQRGTLFTHAYNMGGWNGAICTASRAMIISGRSIWQANRFRQQWLHGDTTSLEMTWGRLMKKAGYATYMTGKWHVDAPADQVFEIARHVRPGMPPDQWSQHTEDYMPPGYNRPRGPEDTRWLPTDTTWGGYWSGGKHWSEVVRDDVLDYLHMASEDERPFFI
;
A
#
# COMPACT_ATOMS: atom_id res chain seq x y z
N MET A 1 -42.80 -47.32 -3.04
CA MET A 1 -41.37 -47.62 -2.81
C MET A 1 -40.73 -48.31 -4.02
N ASP A 2 -41.25 -48.12 -5.25
CA ASP A 2 -40.81 -48.89 -6.43
C ASP A 2 -40.02 -48.09 -7.48
N SER A 3 -39.88 -46.77 -7.33
CA SER A 3 -39.12 -45.93 -8.26
C SER A 3 -37.60 -46.18 -8.21
N LEU A 4 -37.09 -46.80 -7.14
CA LEU A 4 -35.66 -47.06 -6.92
C LEU A 4 -35.13 -48.27 -7.71
N LYS A 5 -35.98 -49.06 -8.37
CA LYS A 5 -35.57 -50.23 -9.18
C LYS A 5 -35.53 -49.95 -10.69
N ASN A 6 -35.89 -48.73 -11.13
CA ASN A 6 -35.91 -48.40 -12.55
C ASN A 6 -34.47 -48.13 -13.05
N PRO A 7 -33.94 -48.93 -13.98
CA PRO A 7 -32.57 -48.74 -14.51
C PRO A 7 -32.39 -47.38 -15.20
N LEU A 8 -33.46 -46.79 -15.74
CA LEU A 8 -33.43 -45.45 -16.33
C LEU A 8 -33.27 -44.36 -15.25
N PHE A 9 -33.87 -44.55 -14.08
CA PHE A 9 -33.73 -43.62 -12.95
C PHE A 9 -32.31 -43.70 -12.35
N LEU A 10 -31.78 -44.92 -12.19
CA LEU A 10 -30.38 -45.14 -11.79
C LEU A 10 -29.39 -44.54 -12.79
N PHE A 11 -29.65 -44.67 -14.09
CA PHE A 11 -28.82 -44.05 -15.13
C PHE A 11 -28.87 -42.52 -15.09
N LEU A 12 -30.05 -41.91 -14.90
CA LEU A 12 -30.19 -40.46 -14.75
C LEU A 12 -29.51 -39.91 -13.48
N VAL A 13 -29.54 -40.66 -12.36
CA VAL A 13 -28.79 -40.31 -11.15
C VAL A 13 -27.28 -40.44 -11.39
N LEU A 14 -26.83 -41.47 -12.13
CA LEU A 14 -25.42 -41.63 -12.46
C LEU A 14 -24.91 -40.49 -13.37
N VAL A 15 -25.70 -40.09 -14.37
CA VAL A 15 -25.34 -39.00 -15.30
C VAL A 15 -25.31 -37.65 -14.60
N THR A 16 -26.23 -37.38 -13.66
CA THR A 16 -26.20 -36.14 -12.85
C THR A 16 -25.04 -36.12 -11.86
N LEU A 17 -24.63 -37.26 -11.29
CA LEU A 17 -23.44 -37.36 -10.45
C LEU A 17 -22.13 -37.16 -11.24
N ILE A 18 -22.08 -37.61 -12.50
CA ILE A 18 -20.91 -37.41 -13.38
C ILE A 18 -20.83 -35.97 -13.90
N HIS A 19 -21.96 -35.32 -14.23
CA HIS A 19 -21.98 -33.91 -14.65
C HIS A 19 -21.66 -32.93 -13.52
N CYS A 20 -21.79 -33.34 -12.25
CA CYS A 20 -21.42 -32.52 -11.09
C CYS A 20 -19.92 -32.61 -10.74
N GLN A 21 -19.13 -33.40 -11.49
CA GLN A 21 -17.69 -33.55 -11.30
C GLN A 21 -16.83 -32.66 -12.22
N GLU A 22 -17.42 -31.75 -12.99
CA GLU A 22 -16.65 -30.59 -13.45
C GLU A 22 -16.36 -29.69 -12.24
N LYS A 23 -15.38 -30.10 -11.44
CA LYS A 23 -14.56 -29.15 -10.70
C LYS A 23 -14.08 -28.17 -11.76
N SER A 24 -14.70 -27.00 -11.80
CA SER A 24 -14.13 -25.81 -12.43
C SER A 24 -12.69 -25.75 -11.93
N ASN A 25 -11.77 -26.23 -12.76
CA ASN A 25 -10.34 -26.13 -12.59
C ASN A 25 -9.98 -24.68 -12.95
N ARG A 26 -10.68 -23.72 -12.33
CA ARG A 26 -10.09 -22.42 -12.06
C ARG A 26 -8.95 -22.77 -11.12
N ALA A 27 -7.81 -23.10 -11.73
CA ALA A 27 -6.52 -23.05 -11.08
C ALA A 27 -6.59 -21.81 -10.20
N ASN A 28 -6.47 -22.05 -8.89
CA ASN A 28 -6.75 -21.11 -7.83
C ASN A 28 -5.62 -20.06 -7.83
N HIS A 29 -5.51 -19.33 -8.94
CA HIS A 29 -4.50 -18.33 -9.19
C HIS A 29 -4.83 -17.18 -8.25
N LYS A 30 -4.03 -17.12 -7.18
CA LYS A 30 -4.01 -15.99 -6.28
C LYS A 30 -3.78 -14.73 -7.12
N PRO A 31 -4.54 -13.65 -6.90
CA PRO A 31 -4.36 -12.43 -7.66
C PRO A 31 -3.04 -11.77 -7.26
N ASN A 32 -2.46 -11.02 -8.18
CA ASN A 32 -1.44 -10.04 -7.81
C ASN A 32 -2.09 -8.88 -7.04
N ILE A 33 -1.39 -8.36 -6.04
CA ILE A 33 -1.87 -7.27 -5.18
C ILE A 33 -0.88 -6.11 -5.25
N LEU A 34 -1.38 -4.96 -5.68
CA LEU A 34 -0.68 -3.68 -5.68
C LEU A 34 -1.31 -2.76 -4.63
N PHE A 35 -0.55 -2.41 -3.60
CA PHE A 35 -0.95 -1.50 -2.53
C PHE A 35 -0.32 -0.12 -2.73
N LEU A 36 -1.11 0.82 -3.26
CA LEU A 36 -0.72 2.21 -3.40
C LEU A 36 -1.04 2.99 -2.12
N PHE A 37 -0.03 3.65 -1.55
CA PHE A 37 -0.19 4.41 -0.32
C PHE A 37 0.45 5.79 -0.40
N THR A 38 -0.37 6.81 -0.20
CA THR A 38 -0.01 8.23 -0.22
C THR A 38 0.09 8.77 1.19
N ASP A 39 1.04 9.67 1.43
CA ASP A 39 1.24 10.29 2.73
C ASP A 39 0.58 11.69 2.75
N ASP A 40 -0.09 12.03 3.85
CA ASP A 40 -0.80 13.30 4.07
C ASP A 40 -1.82 13.72 2.98
N GLN A 41 -2.34 12.77 2.19
CA GLN A 41 -3.39 13.05 1.21
C GLN A 41 -4.76 13.18 1.88
N THR A 42 -5.36 14.37 1.81
CA THR A 42 -6.76 14.58 2.18
C THR A 42 -7.71 14.02 1.11
N TYR A 43 -8.84 13.44 1.53
CA TYR A 43 -9.88 12.98 0.59
C TYR A 43 -10.44 14.13 -0.25
N LEU A 44 -10.38 15.36 0.26
CA LEU A 44 -10.77 16.56 -0.48
C LEU A 44 -9.86 16.83 -1.68
N ALA A 45 -8.70 16.18 -1.81
CA ALA A 45 -7.80 16.36 -2.96
C ALA A 45 -8.16 15.43 -4.15
N VAL A 46 -9.33 14.79 -4.15
CA VAL A 46 -9.76 13.86 -5.20
C VAL A 46 -10.96 14.43 -5.93
N HIS A 47 -10.85 14.57 -7.26
CA HIS A 47 -11.88 15.14 -8.11
C HIS A 47 -13.22 14.39 -7.98
N ALA A 48 -13.18 13.06 -8.13
CA ALA A 48 -14.37 12.21 -8.02
C ALA A 48 -15.05 12.25 -6.64
N LEU A 49 -14.42 12.84 -5.62
CA LEU A 49 -14.99 13.05 -4.28
C LEU A 49 -15.56 14.47 -4.08
N GLY A 50 -15.73 15.24 -5.16
CA GLY A 50 -16.39 16.55 -5.16
C GLY A 50 -15.45 17.75 -5.23
N ASN A 51 -14.16 17.56 -5.54
CA ASN A 51 -13.25 18.69 -5.76
C ASN A 51 -13.25 19.13 -7.23
N GLU A 52 -13.75 20.33 -7.51
CA GLU A 52 -13.85 20.86 -8.89
C GLU A 52 -12.53 21.44 -9.41
N VAL A 53 -11.55 21.72 -8.53
CA VAL A 53 -10.28 22.39 -8.88
C VAL A 53 -9.18 21.37 -9.17
N VAL A 54 -9.04 20.34 -8.32
CA VAL A 54 -7.99 19.33 -8.45
C VAL A 54 -8.43 18.28 -9.45
N GLN A 55 -7.58 17.99 -10.43
CA GLN A 55 -7.84 16.99 -11.47
C GLN A 55 -7.11 15.68 -11.14
N THR A 56 -7.85 14.59 -10.92
CA THR A 56 -7.28 13.28 -10.54
C THR A 56 -7.69 12.15 -11.48
N PRO A 57 -7.52 12.27 -12.81
CA PRO A 57 -8.13 11.35 -13.79
C PRO A 57 -7.75 9.87 -13.58
N ASN A 58 -6.53 9.59 -13.09
CA ASN A 58 -6.12 8.23 -12.77
C ASN A 58 -6.83 7.64 -11.54
N MET A 59 -7.01 8.43 -10.48
CA MET A 59 -7.76 8.00 -9.29
C MET A 59 -9.25 7.91 -9.59
N ASP A 60 -9.79 8.86 -10.36
CA ASP A 60 -11.20 8.87 -10.74
C ASP A 60 -11.54 7.60 -11.52
N ARG A 61 -10.66 7.19 -12.45
CA ARG A 61 -10.79 5.93 -13.18
C ARG A 61 -10.71 4.70 -12.28
N LEU A 62 -9.89 4.71 -11.22
CA LEU A 62 -9.86 3.63 -10.23
C LEU A 62 -11.16 3.55 -9.44
N ILE A 63 -11.69 4.70 -9.00
CA ILE A 63 -12.96 4.81 -8.27
C ILE A 63 -14.12 4.31 -9.13
N GLN A 64 -14.21 4.72 -10.40
CA GLN A 64 -15.26 4.29 -11.33
C GLN A 64 -15.25 2.79 -11.62
N ARG A 65 -14.10 2.12 -11.49
CA ARG A 65 -13.91 0.70 -11.79
C ARG A 65 -13.81 -0.18 -10.54
N GLY A 66 -13.96 0.39 -9.35
CA GLY A 66 -13.69 -0.28 -8.09
C GLY A 66 -14.70 0.08 -7.01
N THR A 67 -14.26 -0.09 -5.77
CA THR A 67 -15.07 0.21 -4.58
C THR A 67 -14.43 1.37 -3.82
N LEU A 68 -15.24 2.37 -3.51
CA LEU A 68 -14.86 3.50 -2.68
C LEU A 68 -15.39 3.32 -1.25
N PHE A 69 -14.50 3.47 -0.27
CA PHE A 69 -14.90 3.57 1.14
C PHE A 69 -14.97 5.04 1.53
N THR A 70 -16.18 5.57 1.75
CA THR A 70 -16.39 6.98 2.11
C THR A 70 -16.18 7.29 3.58
N HIS A 71 -16.05 6.25 4.41
CA HIS A 71 -15.92 6.32 5.86
C HIS A 71 -14.75 5.45 6.34
N ALA A 72 -13.55 5.75 5.83
CA ALA A 72 -12.30 5.11 6.24
C ALA A 72 -11.52 6.06 7.17
N TYR A 73 -11.22 5.60 8.39
CA TYR A 73 -10.65 6.45 9.44
C TYR A 73 -9.30 5.95 9.93
N ASN A 74 -8.42 6.90 10.26
CA ASN A 74 -7.21 6.67 11.03
C ASN A 74 -7.54 6.77 12.54
N MET A 75 -7.03 5.85 13.36
CA MET A 75 -7.26 5.82 14.81
C MET A 75 -6.42 6.84 15.61
N GLY A 76 -5.67 7.72 14.92
CA GLY A 76 -4.83 8.74 15.53
C GLY A 76 -3.40 8.25 15.78
N GLY A 77 -2.75 8.74 16.84
CA GLY A 77 -1.37 8.39 17.16
C GLY A 77 -1.05 8.43 18.64
N TRP A 78 0.04 7.77 19.01
CA TRP A 78 0.65 7.82 20.36
C TRP A 78 1.61 9.01 20.53
N ASN A 79 1.86 9.78 19.46
CA ASN A 79 2.61 11.03 19.44
C ASN A 79 2.12 11.89 18.25
N GLY A 80 2.68 13.09 18.08
CA GLY A 80 2.33 13.99 16.96
C GLY A 80 2.68 13.47 15.57
N ALA A 81 3.56 12.46 15.47
CA ALA A 81 3.90 11.80 14.20
C ALA A 81 2.86 10.71 13.86
N ILE A 82 1.64 11.13 13.53
CA ILE A 82 0.50 10.25 13.24
C ILE A 82 0.81 9.23 12.13
N CYS A 83 1.68 9.57 11.16
CA CYS A 83 2.10 8.66 10.11
C CYS A 83 2.77 7.38 10.67
N THR A 84 3.59 7.50 11.73
CA THR A 84 4.23 6.33 12.38
C THR A 84 3.18 5.36 12.93
N ALA A 85 2.15 5.90 13.59
CA ALA A 85 1.07 5.11 14.15
C ALA A 85 0.21 4.47 13.08
N SER A 86 -0.19 5.24 12.06
CA SER A 86 -0.95 4.76 10.91
C SER A 86 -0.25 3.58 10.23
N ARG A 87 1.04 3.73 9.95
CA ARG A 87 1.83 2.73 9.23
C ARG A 87 2.04 1.48 10.09
N ALA A 88 2.36 1.63 11.37
CA ALA A 88 2.44 0.49 12.29
C ALA A 88 1.10 -0.29 12.40
N MET A 89 -0.05 0.40 12.39
CA MET A 89 -1.36 -0.27 12.34
C MET A 89 -1.56 -1.07 11.05
N ILE A 90 -1.22 -0.48 9.88
CA ILE A 90 -1.29 -1.17 8.58
C ILE A 90 -0.37 -2.41 8.58
N ILE A 91 0.89 -2.25 8.99
CA ILE A 91 1.89 -3.33 8.94
C ILE A 91 1.56 -4.47 9.89
N SER A 92 1.05 -4.17 11.10
CA SER A 92 0.69 -5.19 12.09
C SER A 92 -0.74 -5.75 11.96
N GLY A 93 -1.62 -5.03 11.25
CA GLY A 93 -3.06 -5.33 11.20
C GLY A 93 -3.75 -5.14 12.56
N ARG A 94 -3.26 -4.24 13.41
CA ARG A 94 -3.74 -4.05 14.79
C ARG A 94 -4.28 -2.64 15.03
N SER A 95 -5.16 -2.51 16.03
CA SER A 95 -5.60 -1.19 16.50
C SER A 95 -4.46 -0.43 17.19
N ILE A 96 -4.58 0.89 17.28
CA ILE A 96 -3.51 1.82 17.70
C ILE A 96 -2.68 1.35 18.90
N TRP A 97 -3.28 1.00 20.03
CA TRP A 97 -2.52 0.61 21.22
C TRP A 97 -1.87 -0.76 21.10
N GLN A 98 -2.47 -1.66 20.34
CA GLN A 98 -1.87 -2.94 20.01
C GLN A 98 -0.72 -2.78 19.03
N ALA A 99 -0.87 -1.93 18.00
CA ALA A 99 0.19 -1.57 17.08
C ALA A 99 1.37 -0.91 17.81
N ASN A 100 1.12 -0.06 18.80
CA ASN A 100 2.19 0.50 19.64
C ASN A 100 2.92 -0.60 20.43
N ARG A 101 2.23 -1.63 20.95
CA ARG A 101 2.92 -2.77 21.60
C ARG A 101 3.80 -3.54 20.62
N PHE A 102 3.29 -3.83 19.42
CA PHE A 102 4.07 -4.45 18.34
C PHE A 102 5.30 -3.61 17.97
N ARG A 103 5.11 -2.29 17.89
CA ARG A 103 6.20 -1.34 17.66
C ARG A 103 7.30 -1.44 18.72
N GLN A 104 6.93 -1.47 20.01
CA GLN A 104 7.91 -1.67 21.07
C GLN A 104 8.64 -3.01 20.91
N GLN A 105 7.95 -4.09 20.55
CA GLN A 105 8.58 -5.39 20.30
C GLN A 105 9.59 -5.33 19.15
N TRP A 106 9.24 -4.68 18.04
CA TRP A 106 10.14 -4.47 16.90
C TRP A 106 11.39 -3.69 17.29
N LEU A 107 11.26 -2.63 18.09
CA LEU A 107 12.40 -1.86 18.61
C LEU A 107 13.38 -2.70 19.44
N HIS A 108 12.89 -3.76 20.09
CA HIS A 108 13.72 -4.69 20.86
C HIS A 108 14.16 -5.93 20.06
N GLY A 109 13.94 -5.93 18.74
CA GLY A 109 14.37 -7.02 17.86
C GLY A 109 13.54 -8.30 17.96
N ASP A 110 12.30 -8.24 18.47
CA ASP A 110 11.43 -9.41 18.57
C ASP A 110 10.98 -9.92 17.19
N THR A 111 11.57 -11.02 16.75
CA THR A 111 11.26 -11.66 15.48
C THR A 111 9.87 -12.29 15.46
N THR A 112 9.30 -12.69 16.60
CA THR A 112 7.95 -13.26 16.67
C THR A 112 6.90 -12.23 16.27
N SER A 113 7.07 -10.99 16.73
CA SER A 113 6.19 -9.89 16.34
C SER A 113 6.35 -9.50 14.86
N LEU A 114 7.52 -9.71 14.25
CA LEU A 114 7.74 -9.51 12.82
C LEU A 114 6.97 -10.54 11.97
N GLU A 115 6.88 -11.79 12.43
CA GLU A 115 6.16 -12.87 11.74
C GLU A 115 4.66 -12.63 11.55
N MET A 116 4.10 -11.66 12.28
CA MET A 116 2.72 -11.22 12.21
C MET A 116 2.53 -9.96 11.35
N THR A 117 3.61 -9.42 10.78
CA THR A 117 3.51 -8.32 9.81
C THR A 117 2.90 -8.81 8.52
N TRP A 118 2.11 -7.98 7.86
CA TRP A 118 1.40 -8.38 6.65
C TRP A 118 2.35 -8.86 5.52
N GLY A 119 3.55 -8.29 5.37
CA GLY A 119 4.54 -8.74 4.39
C GLY A 119 5.03 -10.16 4.65
N ARG A 120 5.29 -10.51 5.93
CA ARG A 120 5.62 -11.89 6.34
C ARG A 120 4.44 -12.84 6.16
N LEU A 121 3.23 -12.39 6.47
CA LEU A 121 2.01 -13.18 6.29
C LEU A 121 1.73 -13.45 4.80
N MET A 122 1.90 -12.45 3.92
CA MET A 122 1.75 -12.59 2.48
C MET A 122 2.81 -13.52 1.89
N LYS A 123 4.07 -13.40 2.34
CA LYS A 123 5.14 -14.35 1.99
C LYS A 123 4.78 -15.79 2.39
N LYS A 124 4.31 -16.02 3.61
CA LYS A 124 3.83 -17.35 4.07
C LYS A 124 2.65 -17.85 3.23
N ALA A 125 1.81 -16.94 2.75
CA ALA A 125 0.73 -17.25 1.82
C ALA A 125 1.22 -17.50 0.38
N GLY A 126 2.54 -17.53 0.12
CA GLY A 126 3.13 -17.85 -1.16
C GLY A 126 3.26 -16.69 -2.14
N TYR A 127 3.17 -15.44 -1.65
CA TYR A 127 3.41 -14.26 -2.48
C TYR A 127 4.91 -13.90 -2.51
N ALA A 128 5.39 -13.44 -3.65
CA ALA A 128 6.61 -12.63 -3.72
C ALA A 128 6.29 -11.25 -3.12
N THR A 129 7.09 -10.76 -2.18
CA THR A 129 6.78 -9.51 -1.46
C THR A 129 7.82 -8.44 -1.71
N TYR A 130 7.35 -7.24 -2.06
CA TYR A 130 8.22 -6.11 -2.36
C TYR A 130 7.70 -4.83 -1.72
N MET A 131 8.61 -3.88 -1.45
CA MET A 131 8.26 -2.54 -1.00
C MET A 131 9.24 -1.52 -1.57
N THR A 132 8.73 -0.33 -1.91
CA THR A 132 9.56 0.86 -2.15
C THR A 132 8.94 2.11 -1.53
N GLY A 133 9.77 3.10 -1.24
CA GLY A 133 9.34 4.43 -0.84
C GLY A 133 9.34 4.66 0.67
N LYS A 134 8.35 5.41 1.17
CA LYS A 134 8.31 5.78 2.60
C LYS A 134 7.92 4.58 3.45
N TRP A 135 8.73 4.30 4.46
CA TRP A 135 8.49 3.25 5.44
C TRP A 135 7.98 3.81 6.76
N HIS A 136 8.82 4.54 7.51
CA HIS A 136 8.49 5.16 8.80
C HIS A 136 7.84 4.22 9.83
N VAL A 137 8.31 2.96 9.89
CA VAL A 137 7.92 1.95 10.88
C VAL A 137 9.18 1.36 11.52
N ASP A 138 9.14 1.05 12.82
CA ASP A 138 10.28 0.52 13.57
C ASP A 138 10.66 -0.92 13.18
N ALA A 139 9.76 -1.67 12.53
CA ALA A 139 10.08 -2.98 11.95
C ALA A 139 11.07 -2.80 10.77
N PRO A 140 12.17 -3.57 10.69
CA PRO A 140 13.09 -3.49 9.56
C PRO A 140 12.41 -3.95 8.25
N ALA A 141 12.31 -3.06 7.26
CA ALA A 141 11.55 -3.30 6.02
C ALA A 141 12.08 -4.50 5.21
N ASP A 142 13.40 -4.67 5.17
CA ASP A 142 14.13 -5.79 4.55
C ASP A 142 13.92 -7.13 5.27
N GLN A 143 13.38 -7.09 6.49
CA GLN A 143 12.88 -8.29 7.18
C GLN A 143 11.36 -8.44 7.07
N VAL A 144 10.62 -7.42 6.62
CA VAL A 144 9.16 -7.54 6.42
C VAL A 144 8.85 -8.02 5.00
N PHE A 145 9.58 -7.52 4.00
CA PHE A 145 9.44 -7.86 2.58
C PHE A 145 10.65 -8.63 2.06
N GLU A 146 10.50 -9.43 1.01
CA GLU A 146 11.63 -10.12 0.38
C GLU A 146 12.58 -9.14 -0.30
N ILE A 147 12.02 -8.08 -0.89
CA ILE A 147 12.80 -7.02 -1.54
C ILE A 147 12.27 -5.68 -1.03
N ALA A 148 13.16 -4.85 -0.51
CA ALA A 148 12.85 -3.47 -0.14
C ALA A 148 13.83 -2.53 -0.85
N ARG A 149 13.32 -1.57 -1.63
CA ARG A 149 14.12 -0.58 -2.37
C ARG A 149 13.80 0.83 -1.90
N HIS A 150 14.77 1.74 -2.00
CA HIS A 150 14.60 3.15 -1.66
C HIS A 150 13.77 3.40 -0.37
N VAL A 151 14.01 2.60 0.67
CA VAL A 151 13.32 2.67 1.96
C VAL A 151 13.67 3.99 2.62
N ARG A 152 12.67 4.83 2.87
CA ARG A 152 12.88 6.15 3.50
C ARG A 152 12.16 6.27 4.83
N PRO A 153 12.78 6.89 5.85
CA PRO A 153 12.13 7.10 7.14
C PRO A 153 11.07 8.20 7.08
N GLY A 154 11.10 9.10 6.09
CA GLY A 154 10.22 10.24 6.04
C GLY A 154 10.22 10.92 4.68
N MET A 155 9.66 12.13 4.63
CA MET A 155 9.81 12.98 3.45
C MET A 155 11.30 13.30 3.26
N PRO A 156 11.80 13.36 2.01
CA PRO A 156 13.16 13.77 1.76
C PRO A 156 13.35 15.17 2.36
N PRO A 157 14.48 15.42 3.04
CA PRO A 157 14.77 16.76 3.51
C PRO A 157 14.83 17.67 2.28
N ASP A 158 14.00 18.71 2.26
CA ASP A 158 14.27 19.89 1.44
C ASP A 158 15.44 20.65 2.07
N GLN A 159 15.53 21.97 1.93
CA GLN A 159 16.49 22.74 2.74
C GLN A 159 16.20 22.68 4.27
N TRP A 160 15.40 21.72 4.75
CA TRP A 160 15.19 21.26 6.11
C TRP A 160 16.43 21.29 7.01
N SER A 161 17.63 20.98 6.48
CA SER A 161 18.87 21.06 7.26
C SER A 161 19.24 22.47 7.72
N GLN A 162 18.53 23.50 7.24
CA GLN A 162 18.66 24.91 7.63
C GLN A 162 17.55 25.35 8.61
N HIS A 163 16.69 24.43 9.08
CA HIS A 163 15.65 24.75 10.06
C HIS A 163 16.27 25.18 11.39
N THR A 164 16.13 26.46 11.72
CA THR A 164 16.25 27.00 13.08
C THR A 164 14.85 27.23 13.65
N GLU A 165 14.69 27.48 14.95
CA GLU A 165 13.37 27.81 15.55
C GLU A 165 12.64 28.95 14.80
N ASP A 166 13.39 29.81 14.09
CA ASP A 166 12.88 30.95 13.33
C ASP A 166 12.71 30.69 11.82
N TYR A 167 13.15 29.55 11.28
CA TYR A 167 13.14 29.26 9.84
C TYR A 167 12.24 28.07 9.50
N MET A 168 11.06 28.38 8.94
CA MET A 168 10.17 27.39 8.34
C MET A 168 10.60 27.09 6.89
N PRO A 169 10.80 25.83 6.49
CA PRO A 169 11.20 25.46 5.13
C PRO A 169 10.29 26.09 4.07
N PRO A 170 10.83 26.49 2.92
CA PRO A 170 10.09 27.27 1.92
C PRO A 170 8.75 26.65 1.51
N GLY A 171 8.68 25.32 1.42
CA GLY A 171 7.47 24.60 1.00
C GLY A 171 6.38 24.45 2.06
N TYR A 172 6.68 24.73 3.33
CA TYR A 172 5.69 24.54 4.39
C TYR A 172 4.73 25.73 4.49
N ASN A 173 3.44 25.45 4.68
CA ASN A 173 2.37 26.44 4.72
C ASN A 173 2.37 27.34 3.47
N ARG A 174 2.34 26.69 2.29
CA ARG A 174 2.28 27.33 0.96
C ARG A 174 1.19 26.71 0.09
N PRO A 175 0.64 27.47 -0.88
CA PRO A 175 0.82 28.93 -1.03
C PRO A 175 0.08 29.71 0.08
N ARG A 176 0.61 30.85 0.54
CA ARG A 176 -0.07 31.73 1.51
C ARG A 176 -1.15 32.62 0.89
N GLY A 177 -1.20 32.66 -0.44
CA GLY A 177 -2.18 33.40 -1.24
C GLY A 177 -1.97 33.10 -2.72
N PRO A 178 -2.87 33.53 -3.61
CA PRO A 178 -2.81 33.21 -5.05
C PRO A 178 -1.50 33.63 -5.73
N GLU A 179 -0.88 34.71 -5.26
CA GLU A 179 0.36 35.26 -5.82
C GLU A 179 1.63 34.69 -5.17
N ASP A 180 1.50 33.73 -4.24
CA ASP A 180 2.65 33.18 -3.52
C ASP A 180 3.40 32.13 -4.37
N THR A 181 4.41 32.61 -5.09
CA THR A 181 5.29 31.78 -5.93
C THR A 181 6.61 31.42 -5.23
N ARG A 182 6.74 31.64 -3.92
CA ARG A 182 8.01 31.42 -3.18
C ARG A 182 8.40 29.95 -3.09
N TRP A 183 7.43 29.05 -3.28
CA TRP A 183 7.67 27.63 -3.44
C TRP A 183 6.72 27.12 -4.49
N LEU A 184 7.27 26.43 -5.50
CA LEU A 184 6.49 25.75 -6.52
C LEU A 184 6.80 24.25 -6.44
N PRO A 185 5.78 23.37 -6.51
CA PRO A 185 6.01 21.92 -6.43
C PRO A 185 6.86 21.39 -7.60
N THR A 186 6.97 22.16 -8.69
CA THR A 186 7.78 21.84 -9.88
C THR A 186 9.19 22.43 -9.85
N ASP A 187 9.50 23.27 -8.87
CA ASP A 187 10.83 23.87 -8.76
C ASP A 187 11.82 22.87 -8.15
N THR A 188 12.79 22.45 -8.96
CA THR A 188 13.77 21.43 -8.58
C THR A 188 14.95 21.99 -7.78
N THR A 189 15.09 23.32 -7.68
CA THR A 189 16.25 23.98 -7.05
C THR A 189 16.30 23.77 -5.54
N TRP A 190 15.17 23.45 -4.91
CA TRP A 190 15.06 23.23 -3.47
C TRP A 190 15.43 21.82 -3.02
N GLY A 191 15.78 20.92 -3.95
CA GLY A 191 16.02 19.51 -3.63
C GLY A 191 14.74 18.83 -3.14
N GLY A 192 14.77 18.21 -1.95
CA GLY A 192 13.61 17.53 -1.38
C GLY A 192 13.12 16.39 -2.27
N TYR A 193 11.87 16.48 -2.72
CA TYR A 193 11.29 15.48 -3.63
C TYR A 193 12.01 15.37 -4.97
N TRP A 194 12.75 16.39 -5.38
CA TRP A 194 13.55 16.41 -6.62
C TRP A 194 15.03 16.06 -6.40
N SER A 195 15.42 15.70 -5.17
CA SER A 195 16.80 15.31 -4.87
C SER A 195 17.23 14.11 -5.71
N GLY A 196 18.36 14.23 -6.40
CA GLY A 196 18.81 13.25 -7.40
C GLY A 196 18.33 13.54 -8.83
N GLY A 197 17.72 14.71 -9.09
CA GLY A 197 17.33 15.16 -10.42
C GLY A 197 16.01 14.57 -10.94
N LYS A 198 15.31 13.81 -10.09
CA LYS A 198 14.06 13.13 -10.44
C LYS A 198 13.06 13.24 -9.29
N HIS A 199 11.78 13.46 -9.60
CA HIS A 199 10.78 13.52 -8.55
C HIS A 199 10.61 12.14 -7.89
N TRP A 200 10.44 12.10 -6.57
CA TRP A 200 10.39 10.85 -5.81
C TRP A 200 9.25 9.93 -6.24
N SER A 201 8.08 10.47 -6.62
CA SER A 201 7.00 9.66 -7.18
C SER A 201 7.43 8.90 -8.44
N GLU A 202 8.34 9.47 -9.24
CA GLU A 202 8.87 8.81 -10.42
C GLU A 202 9.97 7.80 -10.08
N VAL A 203 10.73 8.02 -9.01
CA VAL A 203 11.68 7.01 -8.51
C VAL A 203 10.90 5.77 -8.06
N VAL A 204 9.85 5.96 -7.26
CA VAL A 204 8.95 4.88 -6.81
C VAL A 204 8.24 4.20 -7.98
N ARG A 205 7.80 4.96 -9.00
CA ARG A 205 7.25 4.41 -10.23
C ARG A 205 8.23 3.47 -10.92
N ASP A 206 9.45 3.93 -11.17
CA ASP A 206 10.47 3.14 -11.88
C ASP A 206 10.85 1.89 -11.10
N ASP A 207 11.01 2.01 -9.78
CA ASP A 207 11.23 0.90 -8.87
C ASP A 207 10.17 -0.20 -8.99
N VAL A 208 8.89 0.20 -9.10
CA VAL A 208 7.77 -0.73 -9.29
C VAL A 208 7.79 -1.30 -10.70
N LEU A 209 8.06 -0.51 -11.74
CA LEU A 209 8.15 -1.02 -13.12
C LEU A 209 9.26 -2.06 -13.26
N ASP A 210 10.45 -1.79 -12.70
CA ASP A 210 11.57 -2.72 -12.64
C ASP A 210 11.18 -4.02 -11.91
N TYR A 211 10.48 -3.90 -10.77
CA TYR A 211 10.00 -5.08 -10.06
C TYR A 211 8.97 -5.86 -10.87
N LEU A 212 8.04 -5.21 -11.57
CA LEU A 212 7.06 -5.87 -12.42
C LEU A 212 7.72 -6.63 -13.58
N HIS A 213 8.83 -6.13 -14.12
CA HIS A 213 9.64 -6.87 -15.08
C HIS A 213 10.33 -8.10 -14.47
N MET A 214 10.77 -8.03 -13.20
CA MET A 214 11.30 -9.22 -12.52
C MET A 214 10.18 -10.22 -12.19
N ALA A 215 9.02 -9.72 -11.76
CA ALA A 215 7.88 -10.53 -11.35
C ALA A 215 7.21 -11.23 -12.54
N SER A 216 7.42 -10.80 -13.79
CA SER A 216 6.92 -11.54 -14.97
C SER A 216 7.61 -12.89 -15.15
N GLU A 217 8.78 -13.09 -14.54
CA GLU A 217 9.55 -14.34 -14.60
C GLU A 217 9.36 -15.21 -13.34
N ASP A 218 8.57 -14.77 -12.35
CA ASP A 218 8.24 -15.53 -11.14
C ASP A 218 6.79 -16.05 -11.24
N GLU A 219 6.57 -17.35 -11.04
CA GLU A 219 5.23 -17.94 -11.06
C GLU A 219 4.40 -17.58 -9.82
N ARG A 220 5.04 -17.07 -8.75
CA ARG A 220 4.33 -16.63 -7.54
C ARG A 220 3.54 -15.35 -7.82
N PRO A 221 2.35 -15.18 -7.22
CA PRO A 221 1.68 -13.89 -7.21
C PRO A 221 2.52 -12.87 -6.43
N PHE A 222 2.47 -11.60 -6.79
CA PHE A 222 3.17 -10.54 -6.06
C PHE A 222 2.25 -9.78 -5.08
N PHE A 223 2.84 -9.31 -4.00
CA PHE A 223 2.28 -8.35 -3.06
C PHE A 223 3.27 -7.21 -2.90
N ILE A 224 2.92 -6.04 -3.45
CA ILE A 224 3.79 -4.86 -3.51
C ILE A 224 3.14 -3.61 -2.97
#